data_AF-A0A1S1PPX0-F1
#
_entry.id   AF-A0A1S1PPX0-F1
#
_cell.length_a   1.000
_cell.length_b   1.000
_cell.length_c   1.000
_cell.angle_alpha   90.00
_cell.angle_beta   90.00
_cell.angle_gamma   90.00
#
_symmetry.space_group_name_H-M   'P 1'
#
loop_
_entity.id
_entity.type
_entity.pdbx_description
1 polymer ?
#
loop_
_entity_poly.entity_id
_entity_poly.type
_entity_poly.pdbx_seq_one_letter_code
_entity_poly.pdbx_strand_id
1 'polypeptide(L)'
;MNGPRTAYVEVNEVKVLGTGRGADWWTLYRSRAERVGRVKIVRTVLTGDIVRVACDDRDEAQWLAKHMVNHGGLPRTAVKVGKP
;
A
#
# COMPACT_ATOMS: atom_id res chain seq x y z
N MET A 1 18.34 -11.23 10.30
CA MET A 1 17.33 -10.58 11.17
C MET A 1 17.02 -9.24 10.53
N ASN A 2 15.82 -9.04 10.01
CA ASN A 2 15.44 -7.75 9.42
C ASN A 2 15.18 -6.77 10.58
N GLY A 3 15.78 -5.58 10.50
CA GLY A 3 15.62 -4.54 11.51
C GLY A 3 14.15 -4.13 11.71
N PRO A 4 13.85 -3.36 12.76
CA PRO A 4 12.49 -2.86 12.97
C PRO A 4 12.06 -2.04 11.76
N ARG A 5 10.90 -2.39 11.18
CA ARG A 5 10.34 -1.66 10.03
C ARG A 5 9.94 -0.26 10.48
N THR A 6 10.65 0.75 9.98
CA THR A 6 10.51 2.14 10.42
C THR A 6 9.70 3.01 9.47
N ALA A 7 9.08 2.43 8.43
CA ALA A 7 8.24 3.18 7.51
C ALA A 7 7.10 2.31 6.98
N TYR A 8 6.14 2.95 6.33
CA TYR A 8 5.08 2.24 5.61
C TYR A 8 4.52 3.06 4.47
N VAL A 9 3.84 2.37 3.55
CA VAL A 9 2.95 2.96 2.56
C VAL A 9 1.52 2.66 2.95
N GLU A 10 0.73 3.70 3.22
CA GLU A 10 -0.70 3.60 3.44
C GLU A 10 -1.43 3.68 2.10
N VAL A 11 -2.34 2.73 1.88
CA VAL A 11 -3.17 2.62 0.68
C VAL A 11 -4.63 2.67 1.08
N ASN A 12 -5.37 3.62 0.51
CA ASN A 12 -6.80 3.75 0.66
C ASN A 12 -7.50 3.02 -0.49
N GLU A 13 -7.94 1.80 -0.23
CA GLU A 13 -8.52 0.94 -1.27
C GLU A 13 -9.85 1.48 -1.78
N VAL A 14 -10.62 2.21 -0.97
CA VAL A 14 -11.87 2.81 -1.41
C VAL A 14 -11.63 3.72 -2.62
N LYS A 15 -10.51 4.45 -2.64
CA LYS A 15 -10.14 5.29 -3.78
C LYS A 15 -9.60 4.48 -4.96
N VAL A 16 -8.89 3.38 -4.71
CA VAL A 16 -8.38 2.49 -5.76
C VAL A 16 -9.56 1.82 -6.47
N LEU A 17 -10.44 1.16 -5.70
CA LEU A 17 -11.61 0.44 -6.19
C LEU A 17 -12.66 1.39 -6.77
N GLY A 18 -12.91 2.52 -6.11
CA GLY A 18 -13.89 3.51 -6.58
C GLY A 18 -13.52 4.19 -7.90
N THR A 19 -12.23 4.25 -8.26
CA THR A 19 -11.79 4.77 -9.56
C THR A 19 -11.54 3.68 -10.60
N GLY A 20 -11.47 2.42 -10.18
CA GLY A 20 -11.04 1.28 -11.01
C GLY A 20 -9.57 1.34 -11.46
N ARG A 21 -8.83 2.41 -11.13
CA ARG A 21 -7.46 2.63 -11.63
C ARG A 21 -6.46 1.82 -10.81
N GLY A 22 -5.79 0.87 -11.48
CA GLY A 22 -4.77 0.05 -10.84
C GLY A 22 -5.32 -1.00 -9.86
N ALA A 23 -6.63 -1.26 -9.89
CA ALA A 23 -7.28 -2.20 -8.98
C ALA A 23 -6.76 -3.63 -9.12
N ASP A 24 -6.59 -4.12 -10.36
CA ASP A 24 -6.06 -5.47 -10.61
C ASP A 24 -4.63 -5.62 -10.12
N TRP A 25 -3.78 -4.63 -10.43
CA TRP A 25 -2.40 -4.60 -9.97
C TRP A 25 -2.34 -4.57 -8.44
N TRP A 26 -3.14 -3.70 -7.81
CA TRP A 26 -3.20 -3.58 -6.36
C TRP A 26 -3.65 -4.89 -5.71
N THR A 27 -4.69 -5.52 -6.23
CA THR A 27 -5.22 -6.79 -5.70
C THR A 27 -4.16 -7.90 -5.74
N LEU A 28 -3.44 -8.01 -6.86
CA LEU A 28 -2.34 -8.97 -7.01
C LEU A 28 -1.17 -8.66 -6.06
N TYR A 29 -0.78 -7.38 -5.97
CA TYR A 29 0.29 -6.94 -5.07
C TYR A 29 -0.07 -7.21 -3.61
N ARG A 30 -1.26 -6.80 -3.18
CA ARG A 30 -1.78 -6.98 -1.82
C ARG A 30 -1.76 -8.44 -1.43
N SER A 31 -2.32 -9.31 -2.27
CA SER A 31 -2.37 -10.76 -2.01
C SER A 31 -0.97 -11.36 -1.78
N ARG A 32 0.04 -10.92 -2.53
CA ARG A 32 1.44 -11.35 -2.34
C ARG A 32 2.05 -10.75 -1.08
N ALA A 33 1.83 -9.48 -0.82
CA ALA A 33 2.37 -8.76 0.32
C ALA A 33 1.79 -9.25 1.66
N GLU A 34 0.53 -9.69 1.68
CA GLU A 34 -0.11 -10.35 2.82
C GLU A 34 0.56 -11.68 3.15
N ARG A 35 0.87 -12.51 2.14
CA ARG A 35 1.54 -13.81 2.34
C ARG A 35 2.92 -13.69 2.99
N VAL A 36 3.60 -12.56 2.81
CA VAL A 36 4.91 -12.28 3.42
C VAL A 36 4.81 -11.42 4.69
N GLY A 37 3.60 -11.20 5.22
CA GLY A 37 3.37 -10.47 6.47
C GLY A 37 3.76 -8.99 6.41
N ARG A 38 3.74 -8.37 5.22
CA ARG A 38 4.02 -6.93 5.05
C ARG A 38 2.77 -6.06 5.12
N VAL A 39 1.59 -6.65 5.04
CA VAL A 39 0.32 -5.92 5.04
C VAL A 39 -0.31 -5.91 6.42
N LYS A 40 -0.71 -4.74 6.90
CA LYS A 40 -1.56 -4.54 8.07
C LYS A 40 -2.80 -3.76 7.66
N ILE A 41 -3.98 -4.35 7.89
CA ILE A 41 -5.24 -3.61 7.77
C ILE A 41 -5.36 -2.67 8.97
N VAL A 42 -5.44 -1.37 8.69
CA VAL A 42 -5.59 -0.32 9.72
C VAL A 42 -7.06 -0.12 10.05
N ARG A 43 -7.90 -0.13 9.02
CA ARG A 43 -9.34 0.06 9.14
C ARG A 43 -10.05 -0.61 7.97
N THR A 44 -11.05 -1.41 8.28
CA THR A 44 -11.97 -1.94 7.27
C THR A 44 -13.18 -1.02 7.13
N VAL A 45 -13.61 -0.78 5.90
CA VAL A 45 -14.85 -0.07 5.58
C VAL A 45 -15.64 -0.85 4.50
N LEU A 46 -16.90 -0.49 4.29
CA LEU A 46 -17.82 -1.26 3.44
C LEU A 46 -17.29 -1.48 2.00
N THR A 47 -16.55 -0.51 1.48
CA THR A 47 -16.10 -0.47 0.07
C THR A 47 -14.61 -0.74 -0.10
N GLY A 48 -13.91 -1.18 0.96
CA GLY A 48 -12.48 -1.52 0.93
C GLY A 48 -11.78 -1.29 2.28
N ASP A 49 -10.47 -1.46 2.31
CA ASP A 49 -9.65 -1.24 3.51
C ASP A 49 -8.77 0.02 3.41
N ILE A 50 -8.36 0.53 4.56
CA ILE A 50 -7.14 1.33 4.70
C ILE A 50 -6.04 0.38 5.13
N VAL A 51 -5.04 0.22 4.28
CA VAL A 51 -4.00 -0.79 4.42
C VAL A 51 -2.65 -0.10 4.60
N ARG A 52 -1.79 -0.62 5.48
CA ARG A 52 -0.38 -0.25 5.56
C ARG A 52 0.49 -1.39 5.07
N VAL A 53 1.36 -1.08 4.12
CA VAL A 53 2.43 -1.96 3.64
C VAL A 53 3.71 -1.55 4.35
N ALA A 54 4.24 -2.43 5.19
CA ALA A 54 5.43 -2.18 5.98
C ALA A 54 6.68 -2.13 5.08
N CYS A 55 7.50 -1.12 5.29
CA CYS A 55 8.78 -0.90 4.63
C CYS A 55 9.89 -0.82 5.69
N ASP A 56 11.09 -1.23 5.30
CA ASP A 56 12.26 -1.27 6.16
C ASP A 56 12.71 0.15 6.48
N ASP A 57 12.70 1.05 5.49
CA ASP A 57 13.04 2.46 5.63
C ASP A 57 12.17 3.41 4.78
N ARG A 58 12.43 4.71 4.94
CA ARG A 58 11.70 5.77 4.26
C ARG A 58 11.95 5.79 2.75
N ASP A 59 13.11 5.37 2.29
CA ASP A 59 13.46 5.40 0.87
C ASP A 59 12.76 4.26 0.12
N GLU A 60 12.68 3.07 0.72
CA GLU A 60 11.83 1.97 0.25
C GLU A 60 10.37 2.41 0.21
N ALA A 61 9.86 3.06 1.26
CA ALA A 61 8.47 3.53 1.28
C ALA A 61 8.18 4.57 0.19
N GLN A 62 9.11 5.50 -0.06
CA GLN A 62 8.99 6.48 -1.14
C GLN A 62 9.06 5.82 -2.52
N TRP A 63 10.00 4.91 -2.73
CA TRP A 63 10.13 4.16 -3.96
C TRP A 63 8.85 3.36 -4.25
N LEU A 64 8.36 2.63 -3.25
CA LEU A 64 7.17 1.81 -3.36
C LEU A 64 5.94 2.66 -3.67
N ALA A 65 5.74 3.78 -2.97
CA ALA A 65 4.63 4.69 -3.24
C ALA A 65 4.67 5.24 -4.67
N LYS A 66 5.85 5.61 -5.18
CA LYS A 66 6.03 6.02 -6.58
C LYS A 66 5.74 4.88 -7.54
N HIS A 67 6.19 3.66 -7.22
CA HIS A 67 6.00 2.49 -8.07
C HIS A 67 4.51 2.10 -8.18
N MET A 68 3.77 2.14 -7.07
CA MET A 68 2.33 1.92 -7.03
C MET A 68 1.57 2.91 -7.94
N VAL A 69 1.96 4.18 -7.93
CA VAL A 69 1.33 5.20 -8.77
C VAL A 69 1.72 5.04 -10.25
N ASN A 70 3.02 4.97 -10.53
CA ASN A 70 3.53 5.06 -11.90
C ASN A 70 3.37 3.75 -12.69
N HIS A 71 3.55 2.61 -12.03
CA HIS A 71 3.49 1.30 -12.67
C HIS A 71 2.23 0.53 -12.26
N GLY A 72 1.81 0.64 -11.00
CA GLY A 72 0.56 0.05 -10.54
C GLY A 72 -0.68 0.81 -11.02
N GLY A 73 -0.54 2.07 -11.46
CA GLY A 73 -1.63 2.89 -11.95
C GLY A 73 -2.56 3.42 -10.86
N LEU A 74 -2.17 3.30 -9.58
CA LEU A 74 -3.00 3.76 -8.46
C LEU A 74 -3.13 5.29 -8.50
N PRO A 75 -4.30 5.84 -8.12
CA PRO A 75 -4.44 7.28 -7.97
C PRO A 75 -3.53 7.80 -6.85
N ARG A 76 -2.81 8.90 -7.10
CA ARG A 76 -1.90 9.53 -6.11
C ARG A 76 -2.58 9.83 -4.78
N THR A 77 -3.87 10.13 -4.81
CA THR A 77 -4.67 10.44 -3.64
C THR A 77 -5.04 9.23 -2.78
N ALA A 78 -4.76 8.01 -3.26
CA ALA A 78 -4.94 6.76 -2.54
C ALA A 78 -3.68 6.29 -1.82
N VAL A 79 -2.51 6.85 -2.14
CA VAL A 79 -1.21 6.35 -1.64
C VAL A 79 -0.52 7.43 -0.81
N LYS A 80 -0.09 7.08 0.41
CA LYS A 80 0.61 8.01 1.32
C LYS A 80 1.77 7.30 2.02
N VAL A 81 2.94 7.92 2.04
CA VAL A 81 4.08 7.46 2.85
C VAL A 81 3.89 7.92 4.30
N GLY A 82 4.11 7.02 5.25
CA GLY A 82 4.06 7.31 6.68
C GLY A 82 5.34 6.90 7.42
N LYS A 83 5.44 7.41 8.65
CA LYS A 83 6.43 7.04 9.66
C LYS A 83 5.70 6.29 10.79
N PRO A 84 6.40 5.48 11.61
CA PRO A 84 5.80 4.61 12.62
C PRO A 84 4.91 5.38 13.59
#